data_AF-A0A948FM92-F1
#
_entry.id   AF-A0A948FM92-F1
#
_cell.length_a   1.000
_cell.length_b   1.000
_cell.length_c   1.000
_cell.angle_alpha   90.00
_cell.angle_beta   90.00
_cell.angle_gamma   90.00
#
_symmetry.space_group_name_H-M   'P 1'
#
loop_
_entity.id
_entity.type
_entity.pdbx_description
1 polymer ?
#
loop_
_entity_poly.entity_id
_entity_poly.type
_entity_poly.pdbx_seq_one_letter_code
_entity_poly.pdbx_strand_id
1 'polypeptide(L)' 'MIQCYGPESKKYLTDLINKKEILVEFDPTQDAKDSYGRFVAYLFLDGKNINQQVIQE' A
#
# COMPACT_ATOMS: atom_id res chain seq x y z
N MET A 1 17.78 10.05 6.78
CA MET A 1 17.10 10.36 8.05
C MET A 1 15.79 9.58 8.09
N ILE A 2 15.44 8.97 9.21
CA ILE A 2 14.13 8.33 9.41
C ILE A 2 13.16 9.43 9.85
N GLN A 3 12.01 9.54 9.19
CA GLN A 3 10.98 10.52 9.54
C GLN A 3 10.15 10.03 10.74
N CYS A 4 9.50 10.95 11.46
CA CYS A 4 8.49 10.60 12.46
C CYS A 4 7.43 9.67 11.84
N TYR A 5 7.00 8.65 12.58
CA TYR A 5 6.04 7.61 12.15
C TYR A 5 6.50 6.67 11.02
N GLY A 6 7.67 6.90 10.42
CA GLY A 6 8.20 6.02 9.38
C GLY A 6 8.40 4.56 9.83
N PRO A 7 9.04 4.30 10.98
CA PRO A 7 9.18 2.96 11.53
C PRO A 7 7.85 2.28 11.84
N GLU A 8 6.90 3.03 12.42
CA GLU A 8 5.58 2.57 12.84
C GLU A 8 4.73 2.19 11.63
N SER A 9 4.62 3.06 10.62
CA SER A 9 3.89 2.75 9.38
C SER A 9 4.49 1.56 8.64
N LYS A 10 5.83 1.46 8.58
CA LYS A 10 6.51 0.31 7.99
C LYS A 10 6.16 -0.98 8.73
N LYS A 11 6.22 -0.95 10.07
CA LYS A 11 5.91 -2.12 10.90
C LYS A 11 4.45 -2.54 10.73
N TYR A 12 3.53 -1.58 10.83
CA TYR A 12 2.09 -1.82 10.67
C TYR A 12 1.76 -2.47 9.33
N LEU A 13 2.23 -1.87 8.23
CA LEU A 13 1.98 -2.41 6.89
C LEU A 13 2.61 -3.80 6.72
N THR A 14 3.83 -4.01 7.23
CA THR A 14 4.52 -5.31 7.17
C THR A 14 3.72 -6.38 7.91
N ASP A 15 3.30 -6.12 9.15
CA ASP A 15 2.50 -7.05 9.95
C ASP A 15 1.15 -7.37 9.30
N LEU A 16 0.55 -6.38 8.64
CA LEU A 16 -0.73 -6.51 7.98
C LEU A 16 -0.68 -7.44 6.75
N ILE A 17 0.36 -7.34 5.91
CA ILE A 17 0.38 -7.99 4.58
C ILE A 17 1.33 -9.20 4.48
N ASN A 18 2.26 -9.39 5.42
CA ASN A 18 3.27 -10.43 5.29
C ASN A 18 2.64 -11.83 5.23
N LYS A 19 3.06 -12.62 4.22
CA LYS A 19 2.54 -13.96 3.92
C LYS A 19 1.03 -14.04 3.63
N LYS A 20 0.41 -12.93 3.23
CA LYS A 20 -0.99 -12.91 2.79
C LYS A 20 -1.10 -12.74 1.28
N GLU A 21 -2.20 -13.21 0.73
CA GLU A 21 -2.58 -12.92 -0.65
C GLU A 21 -3.28 -11.56 -0.69
N ILE A 22 -2.86 -10.69 -1.61
CA ILE A 22 -3.41 -9.35 -1.78
C ILE A 22 -3.85 -9.16 -3.23
N LEU A 23 -4.96 -8.46 -3.41
CA LEU A 23 -5.41 -8.01 -4.71
C LEU A 23 -4.80 -6.65 -5.02
N VAL A 24 -4.35 -6.49 -6.25
CA VAL A 24 -3.76 -5.25 -6.77
C VAL A 24 -4.71 -4.67 -7.81
N GLU A 25 -5.22 -3.47 -7.56
CA GLU A 25 -6.13 -2.79 -8.47
C GLU A 25 -5.47 -1.52 -9.03
N PHE A 26 -5.43 -1.42 -10.36
CA PHE A 26 -4.94 -0.24 -11.07
C PHE A 26 -6.10 0.69 -11.40
N ASP A 27 -5.85 1.99 -11.28
CA ASP A 27 -6.81 3.02 -11.67
C ASP A 27 -6.78 3.18 -13.21
N PRO A 28 -7.92 2.98 -13.90
CA PRO A 28 -7.98 3.05 -15.36
C PRO A 28 -7.81 4.47 -15.92
N THR A 29 -7.84 5.51 -15.07
CA THR A 29 -7.75 6.92 -15.48
C THR A 29 -6.31 7.45 -15.50
N GLN A 30 -5.34 6.68 -15.00
CA GLN A 30 -3.93 7.05 -14.95
C GLN A 30 -3.02 5.91 -15.41
N ASP A 31 -1.77 6.23 -15.68
CA ASP A 31 -0.77 5.22 -16.01
C ASP A 31 -0.50 4.29 -14.82
N ALA A 32 -0.36 3.00 -15.09
CA ALA A 32 -0.08 1.99 -14.07
C ALA A 32 1.32 2.14 -13.44
N LYS A 33 2.21 2.95 -14.04
CA LYS A 33 3.58 3.16 -13.57
C LYS A 33 3.90 4.64 -13.44
N ASP A 34 4.67 4.98 -12.43
CA ASP A 34 5.23 6.33 -12.27
C ASP A 34 6.47 6.55 -13.15
N SER A 35 7.03 7.77 -13.09
CA SER A 35 8.25 8.16 -13.82
C SER A 35 9.50 7.36 -13.45
N TYR A 36 9.47 6.61 -12.35
CA TYR A 36 10.54 5.72 -11.89
C TYR A 36 10.25 4.25 -12.24
N GLY A 37 9.16 3.96 -12.95
CA GLY A 37 8.77 2.62 -13.38
C GLY A 37 8.11 1.77 -12.29
N ARG A 38 7.76 2.36 -11.14
CA ARG A 38 7.08 1.67 -10.02
C ARG A 38 5.59 1.61 -10.29
N PHE A 39 4.95 0.51 -9.88
CA PHE A 39 3.51 0.40 -10.00
C PHE A 39 2.77 1.34 -9.05
N VAL A 40 1.75 2.01 -9.56
CA VAL A 40 0.81 2.84 -8.80
C VAL A 40 -0.52 2.12 -8.75
N ALA A 41 -0.89 1.60 -7.57
CA ALA A 41 -2.06 0.75 -7.41
C ALA A 41 -2.64 0.84 -5.99
N TYR A 42 -3.89 0.42 -5.86
CA TYR A 42 -4.54 0.16 -4.58
C TYR A 42 -4.39 -1.31 -4.20
N LEU A 43 -4.12 -1.56 -2.93
CA LEU A 43 -3.96 -2.91 -2.40
C LEU A 43 -5.19 -3.29 -1.56
N PHE A 44 -5.70 -4.48 -1.78
CA PHE A 44 -6.82 -5.02 -1.03
C PHE A 44 -6.48 -6.36 -0.38
N LEU A 45 -6.90 -6.52 0.86
CA LEU A 45 -6.82 -7.77 1.63
C LEU A 45 -8.22 -8.14 2.10
N ASP A 46 -8.72 -9.31 1.70
CA ASP A 46 -10.07 -9.79 2.02
C ASP A 46 -11.17 -8.74 1.72
N GLY A 47 -11.02 -8.03 0.60
CA GLY A 47 -11.93 -6.95 0.16
C GLY A 47 -11.75 -5.61 0.89
N LYS A 48 -10.80 -5.48 1.81
CA LYS A 48 -10.52 -4.22 2.53
C LYS A 48 -9.37 -3.47 1.88
N ASN A 49 -9.53 -2.16 1.69
CA ASN A 49 -8.51 -1.28 1.12
C ASN A 49 -7.40 -0.99 2.15
N ILE A 50 -6.20 -1.54 1.92
CA ILE A 50 -5.04 -1.40 2.80
C ILE A 50 -4.55 0.06 2.84
N ASN A 51 -4.57 0.76 1.71
CA ASN A 51 -4.09 2.14 1.62
C ASN A 51 -4.92 3.06 2.54
N GLN A 52 -6.24 2.86 2.59
CA GLN A 52 -7.13 3.59 3.51
C GLN A 52 -6.85 3.24 4.97
N GLN A 53 -6.59 1.97 5.29
CA GLN A 53 -6.29 1.55 6.66
C GLN A 53 -5.02 2.21 7.21
N VAL A 54 -3.98 2.37 6.40
CA VAL A 54 -2.73 3.03 6.83
C VAL A 54 -2.93 4.52 7.14
N ILE A 55 -3.92 5.19 6.52
CA ILE A 55 -4.23 6.60 6.76
C ILE A 55 -5.09 6.79 8.03
N GLN A 56 -5.87 5.78 8.40
CA GLN A 56 -6.81 5.85 9.52
C GLN A 56 -6.18 5.51 10.89
N GLU A 57 -5.02 4.87 10.89
CA GLU A 57 -4.21 4.56 12.08
C GLU A 57 -3.22 5.67 12.41
#